data_AF-A0A496YFA1-F1
#
_entry.id   AF-A0A496YFA1-F1
#
_cell.length_a   1.000
_cell.length_b   1.000
_cell.length_c   1.000
_cell.angle_alpha   90.00
_cell.angle_beta   90.00
_cell.angle_gamma   90.00
#
_symmetry.space_group_name_H-M   'P 1'
#
loop_
_entity.id
_entity.type
_entity.pdbx_description
1 polymer ?
#
loop_
_entity_poly.entity_id
_entity_poly.type
_entity_poly.pdbx_seq_one_letter_code
_entity_poly.pdbx_strand_id
1 'polypeptide(L)' 'MIEWVISVLKGLFENVILITNTPQEYASLGLPMEQDIIKGLGPLGGIYTALQAIPTEYGFFVACDMPFLSPALITYLI' A
#
# COMPACT_ATOMS: atom_id res chain seq x y z
N MET A 1 -7.46 -4.80 -10.74
CA MET A 1 -6.57 -5.72 -9.99
C MET A 1 -6.22 -5.14 -8.62
N ILE A 2 -5.76 -3.89 -8.57
CA ILE A 2 -5.47 -3.18 -7.32
C ILE A 2 -6.69 -3.09 -6.37
N GLU A 3 -7.91 -3.03 -6.91
CA GLU A 3 -9.16 -2.97 -6.15
C GLU A 3 -9.35 -4.22 -5.28
N TRP A 4 -8.95 -5.40 -5.77
CA TRP A 4 -8.96 -6.63 -4.98
C TRP A 4 -7.99 -6.55 -3.81
N VAL A 5 -6.74 -6.12 -4.09
CA VAL A 5 -5.71 -5.94 -3.06
C VAL A 5 -6.20 -4.98 -1.97
N ILE A 6 -6.78 -3.85 -2.37
CA ILE A 6 -7.34 -2.86 -1.44
C ILE A 6 -8.47 -3.45 -0.61
N SER A 7 -9.38 -4.21 -1.23
CA SER A 7 -10.48 -4.87 -0.53
C SER A 7 -9.97 -5.81 0.56
N VAL A 8 -8.96 -6.63 0.25
CA VAL A 8 -8.31 -7.52 1.22
C VAL A 8 -7.66 -6.74 2.36
N LEU A 9 -6.89 -5.70 2.05
CA LEU A 9 -6.19 -4.91 3.07
C LEU A 9 -7.17 -4.13 3.97
N LYS A 10 -8.21 -3.51 3.41
CA LYS A 10 -9.24 -2.80 4.19
C LYS A 10 -10.04 -3.73 5.11
N GLY A 11 -10.08 -5.02 4.81
CA GLY A 11 -10.68 -6.02 5.69
C GLY A 11 -9.82 -6.39 6.90
N LEU A 12 -8.53 -6.05 6.90
CA LEU A 12 -7.55 -6.45 7.91
C LEU A 12 -6.90 -5.27 8.65
N PHE A 13 -6.83 -4.10 8.01
CA PHE A 13 -6.14 -2.93 8.52
C PHE A 13 -7.06 -1.70 8.48
N GLU A 14 -7.04 -0.90 9.55
CA GLU A 14 -7.79 0.37 9.62
C GLU A 14 -7.23 1.43 8.67
N ASN A 15 -5.89 1.48 8.55
CA ASN A 15 -5.18 2.46 7.74
C ASN A 15 -4.56 1.80 6.52
N VAL A 16 -5.04 2.16 5.33
CA VAL A 16 -4.52 1.70 4.04
C VAL A 16 -4.11 2.92 3.21
N ILE A 17 -2.85 2.99 2.82
CA ILE A 17 -2.25 4.08 2.04
C ILE A 17 -1.69 3.50 0.74
N LEU A 18 -1.88 4.20 -0.37
CA LEU A 18 -1.29 3.84 -1.66
C LEU A 18 -0.06 4.72 -1.95
N ILE A 19 1.10 4.09 -2.14
CA ILE A 19 2.29 4.80 -2.62
C ILE A 19 2.30 4.78 -4.14
N THR A 20 2.22 5.95 -4.77
CA THR A 20 2.21 6.08 -6.23
C THR A 20 2.74 7.44 -6.66
N ASN A 21 3.52 7.47 -7.75
CA ASN A 21 3.99 8.71 -8.35
C ASN A 21 2.96 9.35 -9.31
N THR A 22 1.84 8.67 -9.58
CA THR A 22 0.76 9.09 -10.49
C THR A 22 -0.62 9.12 -9.79
N PRO A 23 -0.81 9.90 -8.71
CA PRO A 23 -2.04 9.87 -7.91
C PRO A 23 -3.32 10.17 -8.73
N GLN A 24 -3.20 10.91 -9.83
CA GLN A 24 -4.32 11.22 -10.72
C GLN A 24 -4.90 9.96 -11.39
N GLU A 25 -4.08 8.95 -11.68
CA GLU A 25 -4.52 7.68 -12.28
C GLU A 25 -5.36 6.84 -11.31
N TYR A 26 -5.19 7.08 -10.00
CA TYR A 26 -5.77 6.29 -8.93
C TYR A 26 -6.83 7.05 -8.12
N ALA A 27 -7.12 8.31 -8.47
CA ALA A 27 -7.99 9.20 -7.70
C ALA A 27 -9.38 8.61 -7.39
N SER A 28 -9.91 7.75 -8.28
CA SER A 28 -11.19 7.06 -8.11
C SER A 28 -11.22 6.08 -6.92
N LEU A 29 -10.06 5.64 -6.42
CA LEU A 29 -9.97 4.70 -5.30
C LEU A 29 -10.30 5.34 -3.94
N GLY A 30 -10.26 6.68 -3.85
CA GLY A 30 -10.56 7.41 -2.63
C GLY A 30 -9.66 7.02 -1.44
N LEU A 31 -8.42 6.61 -1.73
CA LEU A 31 -7.42 6.26 -0.73
C LEU A 31 -6.50 7.45 -0.43
N PRO A 32 -5.98 7.57 0.80
CA PRO A 32 -4.78 8.36 1.05
C PRO A 32 -3.66 7.90 0.12
N MET A 33 -2.99 8.85 -0.53
CA MET A 33 -1.92 8.59 -1.48
C MET A 33 -0.71 9.46 -1.18
N GLU A 34 0.46 8.84 -1.24
CA GLU A 34 1.74 9.54 -1.11
C GLU A 34 2.61 9.26 -2.34
N GLN A 35 3.36 10.27 -2.76
CA GLN A 35 4.36 10.14 -3.83
C GLN A 35 5.73 9.85 -3.22
N ASP A 36 6.61 9.20 -3.97
CA ASP A 36 7.95 8.88 -3.46
C ASP A 36 8.68 10.16 -3.03
N ILE A 37 9.21 10.16 -1.79
CA ILE A 37 10.10 11.22 -1.31
C ILE A 37 11.36 11.30 -2.18
N ILE A 38 11.89 10.13 -2.56
CA ILE A 38 13.05 10.00 -3.45
C ILE A 38 12.62 9.17 -4.68
N LYS A 39 12.46 9.86 -5.81
CA LYS A 39 12.04 9.23 -7.06
C LYS A 39 13.13 8.35 -7.66
N GLY A 40 12.71 7.28 -8.36
CA GLY A 40 13.61 6.43 -9.14
C GLY A 40 14.31 5.31 -8.36
N LEU A 41 13.97 5.09 -7.09
CA LEU A 41 14.51 4.00 -6.27
C LEU A 41 13.70 2.69 -6.34
N GLY A 42 12.67 2.65 -7.19
CA GLY A 42 11.81 1.48 -7.34
C GLY A 42 11.06 1.14 -6.04
N PRO A 43 10.76 -0.15 -5.79
CA PRO A 43 9.98 -0.57 -4.63
C PRO A 43 10.54 -0.12 -3.27
N LEU A 44 11.86 -0.04 -3.13
CA LEU A 44 12.49 0.43 -1.88
C LEU A 44 12.21 1.92 -1.60
N GLY A 45 12.12 2.76 -2.63
CA GLY A 45 11.73 4.17 -2.49
C GLY A 45 10.30 4.31 -1.98
N GLY A 46 9.40 3.45 -2.47
CA GLY A 46 8.01 3.42 -2.02
C GLY A 46 7.89 2.96 -0.56
N ILE A 47 8.61 1.90 -0.17
CA ILE A 47 8.65 1.44 1.23
C ILE A 47 9.21 2.51 2.15
N TYR A 48 10.32 3.16 1.76
CA TYR A 48 10.89 4.28 2.52
C TYR A 48 9.88 5.40 2.74
N THR A 49 9.19 5.82 1.67
CA THR A 49 8.15 6.86 1.72
C THR A 49 7.02 6.48 2.66
N ALA A 50 6.49 5.26 2.54
CA ALA A 50 5.44 4.78 3.42
C ALA A 50 5.87 4.72 4.89
N LEU A 51 7.09 4.26 5.18
CA LEU A 51 7.62 4.25 6.56
C LEU A 51 7.75 5.66 7.16
N GLN A 52 7.96 6.69 6.34
CA GLN A 52 7.97 8.09 6.79
C GLN A 52 6.54 8.65 6.97
N ALA A 53 5.56 8.11 6.25
CA ALA A 53 4.19 8.61 6.24
C ALA A 53 3.27 7.96 7.31
N ILE A 54 3.54 6.71 7.68
CA ILE A 54 2.72 6.01 8.68
C ILE A 54 2.95 6.55 10.10
N PRO A 55 1.92 6.65 10.93
CA PRO A 55 2.06 7.08 12.33
C PRO A 55 2.43 5.94 13.29
N THR A 56 2.55 4.71 12.77
CA THR A 56 2.77 3.48 13.55
C THR A 56 4.20 2.98 13.42
N GLU A 57 4.66 2.23 14.41
CA GLU A 57 6.01 1.61 14.42
C GLU A 57 6.18 0.57 13.30
N TYR A 58 5.10 -0.10 12.92
CA TYR A 58 5.09 -1.17 11.93
C TYR A 58 4.12 -0.86 10.79
N GLY A 59 4.47 -1.32 9.58
CA GLY A 59 3.63 -1.30 8.39
C GLY A 59 3.68 -2.64 7.65
N PHE A 60 2.57 -3.04 7.04
CA PHE A 60 2.48 -4.24 6.21
C PHE A 60 2.45 -3.83 4.73
N PHE A 61 3.33 -4.43 3.92
CA PHE A 61 3.57 -4.01 2.53
C PHE A 61 3.20 -5.12 1.56
N VAL A 62 2.44 -4.76 0.53
CA VAL A 62 2.11 -5.63 -0.60
C VAL A 62 2.23 -4.86 -1.91
N ALA A 63 2.49 -5.56 -2.99
CA ALA A 63 2.45 -4.95 -4.32
C ALA A 63 0.99 -4.83 -4.79
N CYS A 64 0.71 -3.81 -5.60
CA CYS A 64 -0.64 -3.53 -6.13
C CYS A 64 -1.12 -4.58 -7.16
N ASP A 65 -0.22 -5.47 -7.59
CA ASP A 65 -0.41 -6.47 -8.63
C ASP A 65 -0.38 -7.92 -8.11
N MET A 66 -0.83 -8.12 -6.88
CA MET A 66 -1.01 -9.45 -6.27
C MET A 66 -2.48 -9.93 -6.35
N PRO A 67 -2.97 -10.46 -7.49
CA PRO A 67 -4.38 -10.82 -7.68
C PRO A 67 -4.85 -11.99 -6.80
N PHE A 68 -3.93 -12.76 -6.20
CA PHE A 68 -4.22 -13.89 -5.32
C PHE A 68 -3.80 -13.63 -3.88
N LEU A 69 -3.72 -12.35 -3.48
CA LEU A 69 -3.38 -11.99 -2.11
C LEU A 69 -4.33 -12.68 -1.12
N SER A 70 -3.75 -13.47 -0.21
CA SER A 70 -4.50 -14.31 0.72
C SER A 70 -4.63 -13.61 2.07
N PRO A 71 -5.86 -13.28 2.53
CA PRO A 71 -6.07 -12.72 3.86
C PRO A 71 -5.52 -13.63 4.97
N ALA A 72 -5.67 -14.94 4.83
CA ALA A 72 -5.20 -15.92 5.81
C ALA A 72 -3.66 -15.93 5.95
N LEU A 73 -2.93 -15.69 4.85
CA LEU A 73 -1.47 -15.56 4.91
C LEU A 73 -1.06 -14.28 5.63
N ILE A 74 -1.75 -13.16 5.37
CA ILE A 74 -1.49 -11.89 6.06
C ILE A 74 -1.71 -12.06 7.56
N THR A 75 -2.84 -12.64 7.97
CA THR A 75 -3.17 -12.89 9.40
C THR A 75 -2.17 -13.83 10.08
N TYR A 76 -1.53 -14.74 9.34
CA TYR A 76 -0.49 -15.61 9.90
C TYR A 76 0.84 -14.88 10.15
N LEU A 77 1.11 -13.80 9.41
CA LEU A 77 2.38 -13.05 9.48
C LEU A 77 2.36 -11.91 10.51
N ILE A 78 1.18 -11.47 10.94
CA ILE A 78 0.97 -10.42 11.94
C ILE A 78 0.61 -11.02 13.30
#